data_AF-A0A955KWL4-F1
#
_entry.id   AF-A0A955KWL4-F1
#
_cell.length_a   1.000
_cell.length_b   1.000
_cell.length_c   1.000
_cell.angle_alpha   90.00
_cell.angle_beta   90.00
_cell.angle_gamma   90.00
#
_symmetry.space_group_name_H-M   'P 1'
#
loop_
_entity.id
_entity.type
_entity.pdbx_description
1 polymer ?
#
loop_
_entity_poly.entity_id
_entity_poly.type
_entity_poly.pdbx_seq_one_letter_code
_entity_poly.pdbx_strand_id
1 'polypeptide(L)'
;MSKTQSHIRAQSKAAGKEGKQEVSLSRNRRLDAVTKSGSRATEIERSGNPKLLEKAAQRLGDRRSSQKVLQVPQSDMGLAAAAMRKKEVHGTVKNMSGSKRRSV
;
A
#
# COMPACT_ATOMS: atom_id res chain seq x y z
N MET A 1 -5.39 14.47 -11.87
CA MET A 1 -5.63 13.10 -12.35
C MET A 1 -6.67 12.44 -11.47
N SER A 2 -7.77 11.97 -12.05
CA SER A 2 -8.81 11.22 -11.35
C SER A 2 -8.32 9.80 -11.04
N LYS A 3 -8.73 9.25 -9.89
CA LYS A 3 -8.45 7.85 -9.57
C LYS A 3 -9.17 6.95 -10.56
N THR A 4 -8.47 5.95 -11.08
CA THR A 4 -9.10 4.94 -11.95
C THR A 4 -10.03 4.06 -11.13
N GLN A 5 -11.14 3.60 -11.71
CA GLN A 5 -12.07 2.68 -11.05
C GLN A 5 -11.37 1.42 -10.51
N SER A 6 -10.35 0.96 -11.23
CA SER A 6 -9.58 -0.22 -10.83
C SER A 6 -8.73 0.02 -9.58
N HIS A 7 -8.26 1.25 -9.34
CA HIS A 7 -7.60 1.63 -8.09
C HIS A 7 -8.62 1.72 -6.95
N ILE A 8 -9.78 2.36 -7.17
CA ILE A 8 -10.86 2.44 -6.16
C ILE A 8 -11.31 1.03 -5.72
N ARG A 9 -11.52 0.11 -6.67
CA ARG A 9 -11.86 -1.28 -6.36
C ARG A 9 -10.80 -1.99 -5.52
N ALA A 10 -9.51 -1.73 -5.82
CA ALA A 10 -8.42 -2.30 -5.04
C ALA A 10 -8.39 -1.73 -3.61
N GLN A 11 -8.62 -0.42 -3.43
CA GLN A 11 -8.73 0.21 -2.10
C GLN A 11 -9.87 -0.41 -1.29
N SER A 12 -11.06 -0.53 -1.88
CA SER A 12 -12.21 -1.18 -1.25
C SER A 12 -11.92 -2.63 -0.85
N LYS A 13 -11.27 -3.39 -1.74
CA LYS A 13 -10.91 -4.79 -1.46
C LYS A 13 -9.88 -4.89 -0.34
N ALA A 14 -8.90 -3.99 -0.29
CA ALA A 14 -7.87 -3.97 0.73
C ALA A 14 -8.40 -3.57 2.12
N ALA A 15 -9.35 -2.63 2.16
CA ALA A 15 -10.03 -2.23 3.39
C ALA A 15 -10.91 -3.35 3.96
N GLY A 16 -11.59 -4.10 3.09
CA GLY A 16 -12.59 -5.09 3.48
C GLY A 16 -13.93 -4.47 3.86
N LYS A 17 -14.89 -5.30 4.30
CA LYS A 17 -16.30 -4.90 4.49
C LYS A 17 -16.49 -3.70 5.43
N GLU A 18 -15.65 -3.58 6.45
CA GLU A 18 -15.75 -2.55 7.49
C GLU A 18 -14.44 -1.77 7.67
N GLY A 19 -13.54 -1.85 6.69
CA GLY A 19 -12.32 -1.07 6.69
C GLY A 19 -12.54 0.38 6.25
N LYS A 20 -11.52 1.20 6.46
CA LYS A 20 -11.51 2.59 6.02
C LYS A 20 -10.64 2.73 4.79
N GLN A 21 -11.11 3.49 3.82
CA GLN A 21 -10.34 3.91 2.65
C GLN A 21 -9.88 5.35 2.85
N GLU A 22 -8.82 5.75 2.14
CA GLU A 22 -8.32 7.13 2.15
C GLU A 22 -8.09 7.72 3.54
N VAL A 23 -7.49 6.91 4.42
CA VAL A 23 -7.29 7.28 5.83
C VAL A 23 -6.30 8.43 5.93
N SER A 24 -6.74 9.55 6.48
CA SER A 24 -5.88 10.72 6.68
C SER A 24 -4.63 10.38 7.50
N LEU A 25 -3.50 10.84 6.98
CA LEU A 25 -2.19 10.88 7.63
C LEU A 25 -1.82 12.33 7.93
N SER A 26 -0.78 12.53 8.72
CA SER A 26 -0.23 13.85 8.99
C SER A 26 0.15 14.59 7.70
N ARG A 27 0.05 15.92 7.74
CA ARG A 27 0.41 16.83 6.63
C ARG A 27 -0.44 16.63 5.37
N ASN A 28 -1.76 16.44 5.53
CA ASN A 28 -2.73 16.30 4.44
C ASN A 28 -2.42 15.15 3.46
N ARG A 29 -1.76 14.10 3.95
CA ARG A 29 -1.51 12.87 3.20
C ARG A 29 -2.62 11.87 3.50
N ARG A 30 -2.78 10.86 2.65
CA ARG A 30 -3.78 9.80 2.84
C ARG A 30 -3.14 8.44 2.61
N LEU A 31 -3.57 7.46 3.40
CA LEU A 31 -3.27 6.05 3.24
C LEU A 31 -4.43 5.39 2.50
N ASP A 32 -4.15 4.52 1.55
CA ASP A 32 -5.17 3.97 0.66
C ASP A 32 -6.23 3.14 1.38
N ALA A 33 -5.82 2.21 2.25
CA ALA A 33 -6.75 1.35 2.96
C ALA A 33 -6.22 0.88 4.32
N VAL A 34 -7.14 0.74 5.27
CA VAL A 34 -6.90 0.16 6.59
C VAL A 34 -8.05 -0.77 6.94
N THR A 35 -7.75 -1.95 7.50
CA THR A 35 -8.80 -2.86 7.99
C THR A 35 -9.52 -2.29 9.21
N LYS A 36 -10.72 -2.77 9.52
CA LYS A 36 -11.53 -2.33 10.69
C LYS A 36 -10.70 -2.26 11.98
N SER A 37 -9.93 -3.30 12.24
CA SER A 37 -9.05 -3.45 13.40
C SER A 37 -7.89 -2.45 13.47
N GLY A 38 -7.57 -1.75 12.38
CA GLY A 38 -6.36 -0.94 12.27
C GLY A 38 -5.07 -1.76 12.11
N SER A 39 -5.15 -3.10 12.19
CA SER A 39 -3.97 -3.98 12.21
C SER A 39 -3.27 -4.07 10.86
N ARG A 40 -4.00 -3.95 9.75
CA ARG A 40 -3.43 -3.97 8.40
C ARG A 40 -3.61 -2.63 7.69
N ALA A 41 -2.49 -2.02 7.33
CA ALA A 41 -2.39 -0.86 6.45
C ALA A 41 -1.98 -1.32 5.05
N THR A 42 -2.66 -0.83 4.02
CA THR A 42 -2.36 -1.16 2.62
C THR A 42 -2.23 0.10 1.78
N GLU A 43 -1.17 0.16 0.97
CA GLU A 43 -0.97 1.15 -0.11
C GLU A 43 -1.00 0.44 -1.46
N ILE A 44 -1.57 1.07 -2.47
CA ILE A 44 -1.72 0.52 -3.82
C ILE A 44 -1.05 1.47 -4.80
N GLU A 45 0.10 1.07 -5.33
CA GLU A 45 0.84 1.86 -6.32
C GLU A 45 0.91 1.09 -7.65
N ARG A 46 0.42 1.72 -8.73
CA ARG A 46 0.22 1.07 -10.04
C ARG A 46 1.01 1.68 -11.17
N SER A 47 1.72 2.78 -10.92
CA SER A 47 2.49 3.51 -11.94
C SER A 47 3.84 2.87 -12.26
N GLY A 48 4.33 1.95 -11.42
CA GLY A 48 5.68 1.41 -11.52
C GLY A 48 6.79 2.44 -11.27
N ASN A 49 6.45 3.68 -10.88
CA ASN A 49 7.42 4.74 -10.68
C ASN A 49 8.13 4.57 -9.32
N PRO A 50 9.47 4.39 -9.29
CA PRO A 50 10.21 4.19 -8.05
C PRO A 50 10.01 5.31 -7.01
N LYS A 51 9.91 6.57 -7.45
CA LYS A 51 9.69 7.71 -6.53
C LYS A 51 8.32 7.64 -5.87
N LEU A 52 7.31 7.13 -6.57
CA LEU A 52 5.97 6.96 -6.02
C LEU A 52 5.89 5.75 -5.09
N LEU A 53 6.58 4.65 -5.44
CA LEU A 53 6.74 3.48 -4.58
C LEU A 53 7.41 3.84 -3.24
N GLU A 54 8.45 4.67 -3.26
CA GLU A 54 9.08 5.17 -2.03
C GLU A 54 8.14 6.04 -1.19
N LYS A 55 7.30 6.87 -1.83
CA LYS A 55 6.29 7.66 -1.11
C LYS A 55 5.21 6.76 -0.50
N ALA A 56 4.77 5.73 -1.22
CA ALA A 56 3.83 4.74 -0.73
C ALA A 56 4.40 3.97 0.47
N ALA A 57 5.65 3.50 0.37
CA ALA A 57 6.37 2.89 1.49
C ALA A 57 6.45 3.84 2.69
N GLN A 58 6.81 5.11 2.49
CA GLN A 58 6.86 6.11 3.55
C GLN A 58 5.49 6.28 4.25
N ARG A 59 4.38 6.35 3.51
CA ARG A 59 3.03 6.42 4.08
C ARG A 59 2.69 5.20 4.94
N LEU A 60 3.08 4.00 4.51
CA LEU A 60 2.96 2.78 5.32
C LEU A 60 3.81 2.86 6.59
N GLY A 61 5.02 3.40 6.49
CA GLY A 61 5.95 3.61 7.61
C GLY A 61 5.36 4.49 8.71
N ASP A 62 4.69 5.57 8.32
CA ASP A 62 4.09 6.55 9.23
C ASP A 62 2.90 6.00 10.06
N ARG A 63 2.37 4.83 9.68
CA ARG A 63 1.30 4.16 10.40
C ARG A 63 1.86 3.07 11.33
N ARG A 64 1.36 3.02 12.56
CA ARG A 64 1.72 1.98 13.56
C ARG A 64 0.98 0.64 13.38
N SER A 65 0.55 0.32 12.17
CA SER A 65 -0.14 -0.95 11.89
C SER A 65 0.85 -2.12 11.96
N SER A 66 0.42 -3.24 12.55
CA SER A 66 1.24 -4.44 12.69
C SER A 66 1.54 -5.14 11.36
N GLN A 67 0.62 -5.04 10.40
CA GLN A 67 0.80 -5.51 9.03
C GLN A 67 0.80 -4.32 8.07
N LYS A 68 1.91 -4.14 7.34
CA LYS A 68 2.05 -3.12 6.29
C LYS A 68 2.15 -3.83 4.95
N VAL A 69 1.25 -3.48 4.03
CA VAL A 69 1.15 -4.14 2.72
C VAL A 69 1.27 -3.13 1.61
N LEU A 70 2.24 -3.33 0.71
CA LEU A 70 2.36 -2.56 -0.52
C LEU A 70 1.88 -3.42 -1.70
N GLN A 71 0.76 -3.05 -2.32
CA GLN A 71 0.15 -3.77 -3.41
C GLN A 71 0.50 -3.11 -4.76
N VAL A 72 1.10 -3.88 -5.67
CA VAL A 72 1.66 -3.38 -6.92
C VAL A 72 1.43 -4.33 -8.10
N PRO A 73 1.59 -3.89 -9.36
CA PRO A 73 1.72 -4.78 -10.51
C PRO A 73 2.82 -5.82 -10.30
N GLN A 74 2.67 -7.01 -10.89
CA GLN A 74 3.62 -8.11 -10.66
C GLN A 74 5.04 -7.77 -11.13
N SER A 75 5.18 -7.03 -12.23
CA SER A 75 6.47 -6.54 -12.75
C SER A 75 7.23 -5.70 -11.73
N ASP A 76 6.50 -4.96 -10.91
CA ASP A 76 7.07 -3.90 -10.06
C ASP A 76 7.36 -4.39 -8.63
N MET A 77 7.05 -5.66 -8.32
CA MET A 77 7.25 -6.22 -6.97
C MET A 77 8.71 -6.12 -6.50
N GLY A 78 9.68 -6.23 -7.41
CA GLY A 78 11.10 -6.06 -7.08
C GLY A 78 11.42 -4.62 -6.66
N LEU A 79 10.95 -3.65 -7.44
CA LEU A 79 11.12 -2.22 -7.16
C LEU A 79 10.41 -1.81 -5.87
N ALA A 80 9.21 -2.32 -5.65
CA ALA A 80 8.42 -2.07 -4.45
C ALA A 80 9.13 -2.60 -3.19
N ALA A 81 9.72 -3.79 -3.27
CA ALA A 81 10.50 -4.34 -2.15
C ALA A 81 11.74 -3.51 -1.86
N ALA A 82 12.47 -3.08 -2.90
CA ALA A 82 13.61 -2.20 -2.74
C ALA A 82 13.22 -0.85 -2.12
N ALA A 83 12.11 -0.26 -2.54
CA ALA A 83 11.58 0.99 -1.99
C ALA A 83 11.19 0.86 -0.51
N MET A 84 10.57 -0.27 -0.11
CA MET A 84 10.25 -0.54 1.30
C MET A 84 11.52 -0.68 2.15
N ARG A 85 12.53 -1.43 1.69
CA ARG A 85 13.83 -1.54 2.39
C ARG A 85 14.53 -0.20 2.54
N LYS A 86 14.56 0.60 1.47
CA LYS A 86 15.17 1.94 1.47
C LYS A 86 14.51 2.89 2.47
N LYS A 87 13.22 2.69 2.74
CA LYS A 87 12.47 3.47 3.74
C LYS A 87 12.40 2.80 5.12
N GLU A 88 13.15 1.70 5.31
CA GLU A 88 13.19 0.94 6.56
C GLU A 88 11.79 0.49 7.01
N VAL A 89 10.91 0.21 6.05
CA VAL A 89 9.54 -0.22 6.32
C VAL A 89 9.46 -1.73 6.13
N HIS A 90 9.34 -2.44 7.25
CA HIS A 90 9.05 -3.86 7.25
C HIS A 90 7.60 -4.13 6.84
N GLY A 91 7.38 -5.22 6.10
CA GLY A 91 6.04 -5.60 5.70
C GLY A 91 5.98 -6.61 4.56
N THR A 92 4.91 -6.54 3.78
CA THR A 92 4.66 -7.47 2.68
C THR A 92 4.38 -6.72 1.39
N VAL A 93 5.13 -7.03 0.34
CA VAL A 93 4.79 -6.64 -1.02
C VAL A 93 3.90 -7.70 -1.63
N LYS A 94 2.77 -7.30 -2.21
CA LYS A 94 1.76 -8.21 -2.79
C LYS A 94 1.45 -7.80 -4.22
N ASN A 95 1.22 -8.75 -5.12
CA ASN A 95 0.75 -8.41 -6.47
C ASN A 95 -0.75 -8.04 -6.48
N MET A 96 -1.21 -7.39 -7.54
CA MET A 96 -2.62 -6.97 -7.68
C MET A 96 -3.64 -8.12 -7.52
N SER A 97 -3.34 -9.33 -8.02
CA SER A 97 -4.22 -10.50 -7.87
C SER A 97 -4.17 -11.11 -6.46
N GLY A 98 -3.07 -10.88 -5.74
CA GLY A 98 -2.80 -11.43 -4.44
C GLY A 98 -2.24 -12.85 -4.41
N SER A 99 -1.94 -13.44 -5.57
CA SER A 99 -1.35 -14.76 -5.70
C SER A 99 0.11 -14.80 -5.28
N LYS A 100 0.86 -13.72 -5.50
CA LYS A 100 2.28 -13.63 -5.16
C LYS A 100 2.50 -12.59 -4.07
N ARG A 101 3.39 -12.92 -3.12
CA ARG A 101 3.78 -12.07 -2.00
C ARG A 101 5.27 -12.20 -1.72
N ARG A 102 5.88 -11.13 -1.22
CA ARG A 102 7.27 -11.09 -0.76
C ARG A 102 7.35 -10.34 0.55
N SER A 103 8.01 -10.91 1.55
CA SER A 103 8.28 -10.23 2.81
C SER A 103 9.49 -9.32 2.67
N VAL A 104 9.47 -8.19 3.38
CA VAL A 104 10.52 -7.16 3.38
C VAL A 104 10.88 -6.82 4.81
#